data_AF-A0A2N2F3H8-F1
#
_entry.id   AF-A0A2N2F3H8-F1
#
_cell.length_a   1.000
_cell.length_b   1.000
_cell.length_c   1.000
_cell.angle_alpha   90.00
_cell.angle_beta   90.00
_cell.angle_gamma   90.00
#
_symmetry.space_group_name_H-M   'P 1'
#
loop_
_entity.id
_entity.type
_entity.pdbx_description
1 polymer ?
#
loop_
_entity_poly.entity_id
_entity_poly.type
_entity_poly.pdbx_seq_one_letter_code
_entity_poly.pdbx_strand_id
1 'polypeptide(L)'
;MLNKEFFKKYKLPLLLIGIDILLTVIYISTRGTIKFFNLDTENNIPTVYQTIKLLALSFFLYIFAKENIKEKTNKITKLALYTFPVAFFFLALDEIGQIHENLKPQLAQILPFINDIYSFARSLGYNSADWVLLYSPAILFFGLMSLIFLKTIYNRLSKKKILY
;
A
#
# COMPACT_ATOMS: atom_id res chain seq x y z
N MET A 1 5.07 10.95 -30.38
CA MET A 1 5.25 12.20 -29.59
C MET A 1 4.09 12.32 -28.61
N LEU A 2 4.36 12.51 -27.32
CA LEU A 2 3.30 12.80 -26.33
C LEU A 2 2.83 14.26 -26.49
N ASN A 3 1.51 14.49 -26.51
CA ASN A 3 0.92 15.83 -26.65
C ASN A 3 1.06 16.63 -25.32
N LYS A 4 1.16 17.96 -25.38
CA LYS A 4 1.14 18.87 -24.21
C LYS A 4 -0.03 18.61 -23.27
N GLU A 5 -1.21 18.26 -23.81
CA GLU A 5 -2.39 17.90 -23.02
C GLU A 5 -2.17 16.67 -22.12
N PHE A 6 -1.36 15.71 -22.57
CA PHE A 6 -1.00 14.54 -21.75
C PHE A 6 -0.21 14.97 -20.51
N PHE A 7 0.82 15.79 -20.68
CA PHE A 7 1.63 16.27 -19.56
C PHE A 7 0.84 17.13 -18.59
N LYS A 8 -0.10 17.94 -19.08
CA LYS A 8 -0.97 18.74 -18.23
C LYS A 8 -1.88 17.85 -17.36
N LYS A 9 -2.47 16.81 -17.95
CA LYS A 9 -3.37 15.87 -17.26
C LYS A 9 -2.64 14.99 -16.23
N TYR A 10 -1.43 14.54 -16.56
CA TYR A 10 -0.67 13.58 -15.74
C TYR A 10 0.52 14.21 -15.00
N LYS A 11 0.56 15.54 -14.87
CA LYS A 11 1.68 16.27 -14.26
C LYS A 11 2.06 15.73 -12.88
N LEU A 12 1.07 15.51 -12.01
CA LEU A 12 1.31 15.04 -10.64
C LEU A 12 1.82 13.59 -10.59
N PRO A 13 1.17 12.59 -11.24
CA PRO A 13 1.73 11.23 -11.32
C PRO A 13 3.14 11.19 -11.91
N LEU A 14 3.40 11.96 -12.97
CA LEU A 14 4.73 12.01 -13.59
C LEU A 14 5.78 12.62 -12.65
N LEU A 15 5.40 13.64 -11.86
CA LEU A 15 6.27 14.22 -10.85
C LEU A 15 6.61 13.19 -9.76
N LEU A 16 5.62 12.43 -9.26
CA LEU A 16 5.85 11.39 -8.26
C LEU A 16 6.79 10.31 -8.78
N ILE A 17 6.53 9.79 -9.99
CA ILE A 17 7.42 8.82 -10.65
C ILE A 17 8.83 9.41 -10.84
N GLY A 18 8.94 10.69 -11.21
CA GLY A 18 10.23 11.36 -11.33
C GLY A 18 11.00 11.43 -10.00
N ILE A 19 10.32 11.69 -8.89
CA ILE A 19 10.93 11.66 -7.55
C ILE A 19 11.35 10.23 -7.17
N ASP A 20 10.52 9.22 -7.44
CA ASP A 20 10.87 7.80 -7.21
C ASP A 20 12.14 7.41 -7.96
N ILE A 21 12.23 7.78 -9.24
CA ILE A 21 13.43 7.54 -10.06
C ILE A 21 14.63 8.28 -9.47
N LEU A 22 14.47 9.56 -9.09
CA LEU A 22 15.56 10.34 -8.50
C LEU A 22 16.09 9.72 -7.20
N LEU A 23 15.21 9.35 -6.27
CA LEU A 23 15.59 8.70 -5.02
C LEU A 23 16.31 7.37 -5.29
N THR A 24 15.83 6.59 -6.25
CA THR A 24 16.47 5.33 -6.67
C THR A 24 17.86 5.57 -7.26
N VAL A 25 18.02 6.57 -8.13
CA VAL A 25 19.31 6.93 -8.73
C VAL A 25 20.30 7.39 -7.66
N ILE A 26 19.86 8.20 -6.68
CA ILE A 26 20.70 8.63 -5.55
C ILE A 26 21.14 7.41 -4.74
N TYR A 27 20.22 6.51 -4.39
CA TYR A 27 20.54 5.30 -3.64
C TYR A 27 21.57 4.42 -4.37
N ILE A 28 21.36 4.14 -5.67
CA ILE A 28 22.30 3.34 -6.48
C ILE A 28 23.66 4.04 -6.59
N SER A 29 23.68 5.35 -6.87
CA SER A 29 24.92 6.11 -7.07
C SER A 29 25.77 6.17 -5.80
N THR A 30 25.11 6.19 -4.65
CA THR A 30 25.76 6.20 -3.32
C THR A 30 25.94 4.80 -2.75
N ARG A 31 25.47 3.75 -3.43
CA ARG A 31 25.44 2.37 -2.92
C ARG A 31 24.82 2.27 -1.52
N GLY A 32 23.83 3.11 -1.23
CA GLY A 32 23.16 3.17 0.08
C GLY A 32 24.04 3.67 1.24
N THR A 33 25.23 4.23 1.00
CA THR A 33 26.12 4.69 2.10
C THR A 33 25.61 5.95 2.80
N ILE A 34 24.79 6.76 2.12
CA ILE A 34 24.17 7.94 2.72
C ILE A 34 22.89 7.52 3.44
N LYS A 35 22.96 7.43 4.77
CA LYS A 35 21.82 7.03 5.64
C LYS A 35 20.51 7.77 5.32
N PHE A 36 20.61 9.06 5.00
CA PHE A 36 19.45 9.91 4.73
C PHE A 36 18.69 9.55 3.43
N PHE A 37 19.32 8.78 2.54
CA PHE A 37 18.75 8.30 1.27
C PHE A 37 18.84 6.77 1.14
N ASN A 38 19.02 6.05 2.24
CA ASN A 38 19.17 4.60 2.21
C ASN A 38 17.79 3.92 2.15
N LEU A 39 17.47 3.27 1.03
CA LEU A 39 16.17 2.63 0.82
C LEU A 39 15.95 1.37 1.70
N ASP A 40 17.00 0.84 2.31
CA ASP A 40 16.95 -0.35 3.18
C ASP A 40 16.77 0.02 4.66
N THR A 41 16.81 1.31 4.98
CA THR A 41 16.62 1.80 6.35
C THR A 41 15.40 2.69 6.42
N GLU A 42 14.68 2.62 7.53
CA GLU A 42 13.56 3.50 7.80
C GLU A 42 14.02 4.82 8.47
N ASN A 43 13.07 5.72 8.76
CA ASN A 43 13.32 7.04 9.37
C ASN A 43 14.21 7.99 8.53
N ASN A 44 14.05 8.00 7.21
CA ASN A 44 14.79 8.89 6.31
C ASN A 44 13.90 9.56 5.26
N ILE A 45 14.49 10.28 4.27
CA ILE A 45 13.69 10.98 3.25
C ILE A 45 12.79 10.01 2.48
N PRO A 46 13.30 8.88 1.94
CA PRO A 46 12.45 7.86 1.32
C PRO A 46 11.21 7.47 2.16
N THR A 47 11.38 7.18 3.46
CA THR A 47 10.27 6.81 4.36
C THR A 47 9.23 7.92 4.50
N VAL A 48 9.68 9.17 4.73
CA VAL A 48 8.77 10.33 4.84
C VAL A 48 8.02 10.56 3.52
N TYR A 49 8.74 10.45 2.40
CA TYR A 49 8.14 10.59 1.08
C TYR A 49 7.12 9.48 0.79
N GLN A 50 7.44 8.24 1.12
CA GLN A 50 6.56 7.09 0.96
C GLN A 50 5.30 7.24 1.82
N THR A 51 5.45 7.67 3.06
CA THR A 51 4.35 8.01 3.97
C THR A 51 3.40 9.03 3.34
N ILE A 52 3.93 10.15 2.84
CA ILE A 52 3.13 11.22 2.22
C ILE A 52 2.37 10.67 0.99
N LYS A 53 3.01 9.83 0.18
CA LYS A 53 2.36 9.16 -0.96
C LYS A 53 1.20 8.27 -0.50
N LEU A 54 1.40 7.46 0.53
CA LEU A 54 0.38 6.57 1.08
C LEU A 54 -0.81 7.34 1.65
N LEU A 55 -0.56 8.43 2.39
CA LEU A 55 -1.61 9.32 2.90
C LEU A 55 -2.39 9.99 1.76
N ALA A 56 -1.70 10.52 0.75
CA ALA A 56 -2.34 11.11 -0.41
C ALA A 56 -3.20 10.10 -1.17
N LEU A 57 -2.67 8.89 -1.41
CA LEU A 57 -3.38 7.80 -2.06
C LEU A 57 -4.61 7.38 -1.26
N SER A 58 -4.49 7.23 0.06
CA SER A 58 -5.62 6.95 0.94
C SER A 58 -6.71 8.02 0.83
N PHE A 59 -6.33 9.30 0.86
CA PHE A 59 -7.26 10.42 0.71
C PHE A 59 -7.99 10.40 -0.64
N PHE A 60 -7.28 10.21 -1.74
CA PHE A 60 -7.89 10.13 -3.07
C PHE A 60 -8.81 8.91 -3.22
N LEU A 61 -8.42 7.75 -2.66
CA LEU A 61 -9.27 6.56 -2.64
C LEU A 61 -10.51 6.75 -1.79
N TYR A 62 -10.43 7.50 -0.70
CA TYR A 62 -11.59 7.86 0.11
C TYR A 62 -12.56 8.75 -0.67
N ILE A 63 -12.08 9.80 -1.34
CA ILE A 63 -12.91 10.64 -2.23
C ILE A 63 -13.55 9.78 -3.31
N PHE A 64 -12.75 8.93 -3.97
CA PHE A 64 -13.25 8.01 -4.98
C PHE A 64 -14.36 7.10 -4.44
N ALA A 65 -14.15 6.48 -3.27
CA ALA A 65 -15.17 5.65 -2.63
C ALA A 65 -16.45 6.45 -2.36
N LYS A 66 -16.33 7.65 -1.77
CA LYS A 66 -17.45 8.53 -1.45
C LYS A 66 -18.27 8.91 -2.69
N GLU A 67 -17.62 9.29 -3.79
CA GLU A 67 -18.29 9.66 -5.04
C GLU A 67 -18.95 8.47 -5.76
N ASN A 68 -18.39 7.28 -5.58
CA ASN A 68 -18.83 6.08 -6.28
C ASN A 68 -19.85 5.24 -5.51
N ILE A 69 -20.02 5.50 -4.22
CA ILE A 69 -21.04 4.88 -3.38
C ILE A 69 -22.35 5.65 -3.53
N LYS A 70 -23.28 5.04 -4.27
CA LYS A 70 -24.68 5.47 -4.37
C LYS A 70 -25.54 4.77 -3.32
N GLU A 71 -26.74 5.30 -3.05
CA GLU A 71 -27.71 4.72 -2.11
C GLU A 71 -27.94 3.22 -2.36
N LYS A 72 -28.19 2.85 -3.63
CA LYS A 72 -28.42 1.47 -4.10
C LYS A 72 -27.18 0.58 -4.17
N THR A 73 -25.99 1.06 -3.78
CA THR A 73 -24.77 0.24 -3.78
C THR A 73 -24.89 -0.83 -2.70
N ASN A 74 -24.63 -2.09 -3.04
CA ASN A 74 -24.71 -3.18 -2.06
C ASN A 74 -23.65 -3.01 -0.95
N LYS A 75 -23.91 -3.57 0.24
CA LYS A 75 -23.04 -3.42 1.42
C LYS A 75 -21.61 -3.91 1.17
N ILE A 76 -21.45 -5.03 0.47
CA ILE A 76 -20.14 -5.63 0.19
C ILE A 76 -19.28 -4.73 -0.71
N THR A 77 -19.87 -4.10 -1.73
CA THR A 77 -19.15 -3.15 -2.58
C THR A 77 -18.80 -1.88 -1.82
N LYS A 78 -19.70 -1.37 -0.96
CA LYS A 78 -19.39 -0.24 -0.08
C LYS A 78 -18.19 -0.56 0.82
N LEU A 79 -18.19 -1.75 1.44
CA LEU A 79 -17.09 -2.23 2.26
C LEU A 79 -15.80 -2.28 1.44
N ALA A 80 -15.78 -3.00 0.32
CA ALA A 80 -14.59 -3.13 -0.52
C ALA A 80 -14.04 -1.77 -0.98
N LEU A 81 -14.90 -0.79 -1.31
CA LEU A 81 -14.47 0.56 -1.70
C LEU A 81 -13.81 1.32 -0.54
N TYR A 82 -14.33 1.21 0.69
CA TYR A 82 -13.72 1.85 1.87
C TYR A 82 -12.56 1.07 2.47
N THR A 83 -12.43 -0.22 2.16
CA THR A 83 -11.31 -1.04 2.64
C THR A 83 -9.97 -0.49 2.17
N PHE A 84 -9.83 -0.07 0.91
CA PHE A 84 -8.56 0.45 0.37
C PHE A 84 -8.07 1.73 1.02
N PRO A 85 -8.87 2.81 1.16
CA PRO A 85 -8.38 4.01 1.84
C PRO A 85 -7.96 3.70 3.28
N VAL A 86 -8.68 2.83 3.99
CA VAL A 86 -8.29 2.39 5.34
C VAL A 86 -6.97 1.60 5.32
N ALA A 87 -6.79 0.68 4.36
CA ALA A 87 -5.56 -0.08 4.20
C ALA A 87 -4.35 0.82 3.97
N PHE A 88 -4.44 1.76 3.02
CA PHE A 88 -3.35 2.68 2.70
C PHE A 88 -3.08 3.67 3.82
N PHE A 89 -4.11 4.08 4.57
CA PHE A 89 -3.93 4.89 5.77
C PHE A 89 -3.16 4.10 6.84
N PHE A 90 -3.55 2.85 7.08
CA PHE A 90 -2.84 1.97 8.01
C PHE A 90 -1.37 1.77 7.59
N LEU A 91 -1.11 1.52 6.31
CA LEU A 91 0.27 1.41 5.80
C LEU A 91 1.07 2.70 5.99
N ALA A 92 0.44 3.87 5.87
CA ALA A 92 1.11 5.14 6.16
C ALA A 92 1.46 5.27 7.65
N LEU A 93 0.58 4.83 8.55
CA LEU A 93 0.86 4.82 9.98
C LEU A 93 1.95 3.80 10.35
N ASP A 94 1.94 2.64 9.69
CA ASP A 94 2.96 1.62 9.84
C ASP A 94 4.33 2.12 9.40
N GLU A 95 4.42 2.82 8.26
CA GLU A 95 5.67 3.42 7.76
C GLU A 95 6.24 4.49 8.71
N ILE A 96 5.39 5.33 9.33
CA ILE A 96 5.85 6.32 10.31
C ILE A 96 6.22 5.67 11.64
N GLY A 97 5.39 4.73 12.10
CA GLY A 97 5.47 4.15 13.44
C GLY A 97 6.36 2.93 13.53
N GLN A 98 6.84 2.41 12.39
CA GLN A 98 7.57 1.16 12.26
C GLN A 98 6.86 0.02 13.01
N ILE A 99 5.52 -0.05 12.86
CA ILE A 99 4.71 -0.97 13.67
C ILE A 99 5.15 -2.39 13.37
N HIS A 100 5.36 -2.72 12.11
CA HIS A 100 5.76 -4.04 11.64
C HIS A 100 7.15 -4.48 12.14
N GLU A 101 8.06 -3.55 12.47
CA GLU A 101 9.34 -3.88 13.12
C GLU A 101 9.15 -4.22 14.61
N ASN A 102 8.28 -3.47 15.28
CA ASN A 102 8.12 -3.53 16.74
C ASN A 102 7.05 -4.55 17.20
N LEU A 103 6.17 -4.98 16.30
CA LEU A 103 5.00 -5.78 16.67
C LEU A 103 5.36 -7.18 17.13
N LYS A 104 6.30 -7.86 16.45
CA LYS A 104 6.71 -9.22 16.83
C LYS A 104 7.26 -9.32 18.25
N PRO A 105 8.29 -8.54 18.66
CA PRO A 105 8.84 -8.65 20.01
C PRO A 105 7.81 -8.32 21.09
N GLN A 106 6.94 -7.33 20.85
CA GLN A 106 5.87 -6.97 21.78
C GLN A 106 4.82 -8.08 21.91
N LEU A 107 4.36 -8.64 20.79
CA LEU A 107 3.40 -9.74 20.82
C LEU A 107 3.97 -11.01 21.42
N ALA A 108 5.24 -11.33 21.15
CA ALA A 108 5.89 -12.53 21.70
C ALA A 108 6.02 -12.49 23.23
N GLN A 109 6.09 -11.30 23.84
CA GLN A 109 6.07 -11.16 25.30
C GLN A 109 4.69 -11.48 25.90
N ILE A 110 3.61 -11.16 25.19
CA ILE A 110 2.23 -11.36 25.65
C ILE A 110 1.72 -12.76 25.28
N LEU A 111 2.10 -13.23 24.09
CA LEU A 111 1.63 -14.46 23.44
C LEU A 111 2.86 -15.27 22.98
N PRO A 112 3.48 -16.07 23.87
CA PRO A 112 4.72 -16.79 23.56
C PRO A 112 4.62 -17.73 22.35
N PHE A 113 3.43 -18.28 22.08
CA PHE A 113 3.19 -19.16 20.92
C PHE A 113 3.46 -18.50 19.57
N ILE A 114 3.53 -17.15 19.50
CA ILE A 114 3.92 -16.43 18.29
C ILE A 114 5.30 -16.90 17.82
N ASN A 115 6.25 -17.12 18.73
CA ASN A 115 7.57 -17.64 18.37
C ASN A 115 7.52 -19.05 17.76
N ASP A 116 6.57 -19.89 18.20
CA ASP A 116 6.37 -21.23 17.65
C ASP A 116 5.82 -21.15 16.22
N ILE A 117 4.89 -20.24 15.95
CA ILE A 117 4.37 -19.99 14.59
C ILE A 117 5.51 -19.58 13.65
N TYR A 118 6.38 -18.67 14.09
CA TYR A 118 7.54 -18.25 13.31
C TYR A 118 8.53 -19.38 13.07
N SER A 119 8.82 -20.16 14.10
CA SER A 119 9.76 -21.28 14.03
C SER A 119 9.23 -22.37 13.09
N PHE A 120 7.93 -22.66 13.16
CA PHE A 120 7.24 -23.56 12.24
C PHE A 120 7.26 -23.04 10.80
N ALA A 121 6.97 -21.76 10.57
CA ALA A 121 7.04 -21.19 9.22
C ALA A 121 8.46 -21.30 8.65
N ARG A 122 9.49 -20.98 9.45
CA ARG A 122 10.90 -21.11 9.04
C ARG A 122 11.31 -22.55 8.76
N SER A 123 10.78 -23.53 9.51
CA SER A 123 11.04 -24.95 9.22
C SER A 123 10.42 -25.42 7.90
N LEU A 124 9.39 -24.74 7.42
CA LEU A 124 8.82 -24.90 6.07
C LEU A 124 9.58 -24.12 4.97
N GLY A 125 10.71 -23.48 5.30
CA GLY A 125 11.54 -22.72 4.35
C GLY A 125 11.17 -21.24 4.21
N TYR A 126 10.31 -20.70 5.07
CA TYR A 126 9.99 -19.27 5.07
C TYR A 126 11.20 -18.43 5.51
N ASN A 127 11.71 -17.58 4.61
CA ASN A 127 12.86 -16.70 4.86
C ASN A 127 12.56 -15.21 4.58
N SER A 128 11.28 -14.84 4.46
CA SER A 128 10.86 -13.46 4.20
C SER A 128 10.71 -12.66 5.50
N ALA A 129 10.34 -11.38 5.38
CA ALA A 129 10.19 -10.49 6.52
C ALA A 129 9.15 -11.00 7.54
N ASP A 130 9.48 -10.95 8.83
CA ASP A 130 8.65 -11.56 9.87
C ASP A 130 7.21 -10.99 9.89
N TRP A 131 7.04 -9.70 9.62
CA TRP A 131 5.74 -9.04 9.66
C TRP A 131 4.71 -9.60 8.68
N VAL A 132 5.13 -10.21 7.57
CA VAL A 132 4.19 -10.78 6.58
C VAL A 132 3.36 -11.91 7.20
N LEU A 133 3.94 -12.70 8.11
CA LEU A 133 3.20 -13.74 8.82
C LEU A 133 2.16 -13.14 9.77
N LEU A 134 2.54 -12.09 10.52
CA LEU A 134 1.60 -11.38 11.41
C LEU A 134 0.47 -10.71 10.63
N TYR A 135 0.78 -10.11 9.49
CA TYR A 135 -0.20 -9.43 8.64
C TYR A 135 -0.91 -10.39 7.69
N SER A 136 -0.59 -11.68 7.67
CA SER A 136 -1.19 -12.64 6.75
C SER A 136 -2.73 -12.67 6.79
N PRO A 137 -3.43 -12.58 7.95
CA PRO A 137 -4.88 -12.52 7.95
C PRO A 137 -5.42 -11.25 7.28
N ALA A 138 -4.75 -10.12 7.54
CA ALA A 138 -5.10 -8.84 6.92
C ALA A 138 -4.83 -8.86 5.41
N ILE A 139 -3.68 -9.39 4.98
CA ILE A 139 -3.32 -9.55 3.56
C ILE A 139 -4.36 -10.40 2.83
N LEU A 140 -4.79 -11.53 3.42
CA LEU A 140 -5.85 -12.37 2.86
C LEU A 140 -7.17 -11.61 2.73
N PHE A 141 -7.58 -10.89 3.78
CA PHE A 141 -8.78 -10.07 3.77
C PHE A 141 -8.72 -8.98 2.68
N PHE A 142 -7.63 -8.22 2.60
CA PHE A 142 -7.42 -7.19 1.59
C PHE A 142 -7.35 -7.77 0.17
N GLY A 143 -6.75 -8.94 0.00
CA GLY A 143 -6.72 -9.68 -1.27
C GLY A 143 -8.12 -10.03 -1.77
N LEU A 144 -8.97 -10.57 -0.90
CA LEU A 144 -10.37 -10.86 -1.23
C LEU A 144 -11.15 -9.58 -1.57
N MET A 145 -10.97 -8.51 -0.81
CA MET A 145 -11.61 -7.22 -1.10
C MET A 145 -11.12 -6.62 -2.42
N SER A 146 -9.88 -6.88 -2.82
CA SER A 146 -9.32 -6.47 -4.12
C SER A 146 -10.02 -7.13 -5.28
N LEU A 147 -10.33 -8.42 -5.19
CA LEU A 147 -11.10 -9.12 -6.23
C LEU A 147 -12.50 -8.52 -6.40
N ILE A 148 -13.16 -8.17 -5.30
CA ILE A 148 -14.49 -7.53 -5.31
C ILE A 148 -14.41 -6.12 -5.90
N PHE A 149 -13.40 -5.34 -5.52
CA PHE A 149 -13.15 -4.01 -6.05
C PHE A 149 -12.89 -4.05 -7.56
N LEU A 150 -11.98 -4.92 -8.01
CA LEU A 150 -11.66 -5.08 -9.43
C LEU A 150 -12.89 -5.50 -10.24
N LYS A 151 -13.69 -6.45 -9.73
CA LYS A 151 -14.97 -6.84 -10.35
C LYS A 151 -15.93 -5.66 -10.46
N THR A 152 -15.99 -4.81 -9.45
CA THR A 152 -16.83 -3.60 -9.44
C THR A 152 -16.38 -2.61 -10.52
N ILE A 153 -15.07 -2.35 -10.62
CA ILE A 153 -14.50 -1.47 -11.64
C ILE A 153 -14.75 -2.04 -13.05
N TYR A 154 -14.45 -3.33 -13.26
CA TYR A 154 -14.65 -4.02 -14.54
C TYR A 154 -16.10 -3.90 -15.03
N ASN A 155 -17.07 -4.22 -14.17
CA ASN A 155 -18.50 -4.15 -14.51
C ASN A 155 -18.98 -2.74 -14.88
N ARG A 156 -18.34 -1.70 -14.37
CA ARG A 156 -18.66 -0.31 -14.72
C ARG A 156 -18.06 0.08 -16.06
N LEU A 157 -16.80 -0.31 -16.30
CA LEU A 157 -16.11 -0.03 -17.56
C LEU A 157 -16.76 -0.77 -18.74
N SER A 158 -17.20 -2.02 -18.53
CA SER A 158 -17.89 -2.80 -19.56
C SER A 158 -19.25 -2.20 -19.92
N LYS A 159 -20.04 -1.75 -18.94
CA LYS A 159 -21.33 -1.09 -19.20
C LYS A 159 -21.20 0.24 -19.96
N LYS A 160 -20.14 1.01 -19.71
CA LYS A 160 -19.88 2.26 -20.46
C LYS A 160 -19.55 2.00 -21.93
N LYS A 161 -18.93 0.86 -22.27
CA LYS A 161 -18.59 0.50 -23.65
C LYS A 161 -19.80 0.11 -24.51
N ILE A 162 -20.96 -0.19 -23.91
CA ILE A 162 -22.18 -0.58 -24.66
C ILE A 162 -22.98 0.67 -25.08
N LEU A 163 -22.64 1.85 -24.56
CA LEU A 163 -23.38 3.10 -24.78
C LEU A 163 -22.71 4.06 -25.79
N TYR A 164 -21.66 3.62 -26.47
CA TYR A 164 -20.98 4.30 -27.57
C TYR A 164 -20.80 3.33 -28.73
#